data_AF-A0A1M7BME2-F1
#
_entry.id   AF-A0A1M7BME2-F1
#
_cell.length_a   1.000
_cell.length_b   1.000
_cell.length_c   1.000
_cell.angle_alpha   90.00
_cell.angle_beta   90.00
_cell.angle_gamma   90.00
#
_symmetry.space_group_name_H-M   'P 1'
#
loop_
_entity.id
_entity.type
_entity.pdbx_description
1 polymer ?
#
loop_
_entity_poly.entity_id
_entity_poly.type
_entity_poly.pdbx_seq_one_letter_code
_entity_poly.pdbx_strand_id
1 'polypeptide(L)'
;MKTKITSFLTAAVLSVLALANSSFAEAESGFYDKDHIRGFVSFGTDFRIMHDDFQSYVNHLAFVKGGHTVSTDEGDVFYSGGKMKYKTFDDYYLGLHAIFGAQYKQFQTWIDMNFMPTQISERPSNTYKAYAEDGSSMKFPLYDVKWYSYGADWMFGWKLFGENTFINLIPAVGFGFNLINIHFASNFEVTDLSGGETYNFRNRYYSAMATTVNSELEGRLEFDHLALGVYVGYRFVRYNELSVEGKELVNTEYIGDDTDNNGDTFFLGLRLTWIFHSDWQTKQENKL
;
A
#
# COMPACT_ATOMS: atom_id res chain seq x y z
N MET A 1 -8.81 10.78 19.23
CA MET A 1 -7.59 9.97 19.44
C MET A 1 -6.42 10.46 18.56
N LYS A 2 -6.03 11.75 18.61
CA LYS A 2 -5.12 12.41 17.63
C LYS A 2 -3.63 12.45 18.03
N THR A 3 -3.24 11.86 19.15
CA THR A 3 -1.92 12.06 19.77
C THR A 3 -0.88 10.96 19.50
N LYS A 4 -1.25 9.82 18.91
CA LYS A 4 -0.34 8.67 18.75
C LYS A 4 0.55 8.74 17.49
N ILE A 5 0.12 9.42 16.43
CA ILE A 5 0.85 9.52 15.16
C ILE A 5 1.99 10.54 15.25
N THR A 6 1.72 11.68 15.89
CA THR A 6 2.72 12.75 16.06
C THR A 6 3.89 12.30 16.94
N SER A 7 3.64 11.55 18.02
CA SER A 7 4.70 11.09 18.91
C SER A 7 5.63 10.06 18.24
N PHE A 8 5.10 9.17 17.40
CA PHE A 8 5.89 8.18 16.68
C PHE A 8 6.75 8.79 15.57
N LEU A 9 6.17 9.69 14.75
CA LEU A 9 6.93 10.42 13.72
C LEU A 9 8.02 11.29 14.33
N THR A 10 7.74 11.93 15.48
CA THR A 10 8.75 12.76 16.17
C THR A 10 9.87 11.89 16.75
N ALA A 11 9.57 10.70 17.28
CA ALA A 11 10.57 9.76 17.79
C ALA A 11 11.44 9.17 16.65
N ALA A 12 10.85 8.82 15.51
CA ALA A 12 11.59 8.33 14.35
C ALA A 12 12.51 9.42 13.75
N VAL A 13 12.01 10.66 13.60
CA VAL A 13 12.81 11.81 13.14
C VAL A 13 13.94 12.12 14.13
N LEU A 14 13.68 12.08 15.44
CA LEU A 14 14.72 12.28 16.46
C LEU A 14 15.77 11.17 16.47
N SER A 15 15.39 9.93 16.17
CA SER A 15 16.31 8.78 16.09
C SER A 15 17.25 8.89 14.87
N VAL A 16 16.71 9.31 13.73
CA VAL A 16 17.50 9.57 12.50
C VAL A 16 18.44 10.76 12.69
N LEU A 17 18.00 11.81 13.39
CA LEU A 17 18.83 12.97 13.74
C LEU A 17 19.91 12.63 14.79
N ALA A 18 19.63 11.72 15.72
CA ALA A 18 20.59 11.28 16.74
C ALA A 18 21.74 10.44 16.15
N LEU A 19 21.47 9.65 15.11
CA LEU A 19 22.50 8.86 14.42
C LEU A 19 23.37 9.70 13.46
N ALA A 20 22.88 10.86 13.01
CA ALA A 20 23.63 11.76 12.12
C ALA A 20 24.74 12.57 12.82
N ASN A 21 24.76 12.66 14.16
CA ASN A 21 25.64 13.58 14.89
C ASN A 21 27.07 13.05 15.18
N SER A 22 27.48 11.89 14.66
CA SER A 22 28.82 11.33 14.92
C SER A 22 29.82 11.41 13.77
N SER A 23 29.50 12.11 12.66
CA SER A 23 30.44 12.32 11.55
C SER A 23 30.53 13.79 11.13
N PHE A 24 30.98 14.66 12.03
CA PHE A 24 31.50 15.97 11.63
C PHE A 24 32.96 15.81 11.20
N ALA A 25 33.17 15.63 9.89
CA ALA A 25 34.48 15.84 9.27
C ALA A 25 34.60 17.31 8.87
N GLU A 26 35.79 17.87 9.08
CA GLU A 26 36.17 19.28 8.96
C GLU A 26 35.78 19.91 7.63
N ALA A 27 35.36 21.17 7.72
CA ALA A 27 34.92 22.00 6.60
C ALA A 27 36.12 22.62 5.86
N GLU A 28 36.84 21.83 5.07
CA GLU A 28 37.67 22.38 3.98
C GLU A 28 37.50 21.50 2.72
N SER A 29 37.02 22.13 1.63
CA SER A 29 36.42 21.53 0.42
C SER A 29 34.97 21.07 0.61
N GLY A 30 34.07 21.48 -0.29
CA GLY A 30 32.63 21.29 -0.15
C GLY A 30 32.26 19.82 0.08
N PHE A 31 31.56 19.55 1.18
CA PHE A 31 31.04 18.22 1.59
C PHE A 31 30.26 17.49 0.47
N TYR A 32 29.76 18.24 -0.50
CA TYR A 32 28.96 17.79 -1.62
C TYR A 32 29.71 18.00 -2.94
N ASP A 33 30.05 16.90 -3.62
CA ASP A 33 30.53 16.92 -4.99
C ASP A 33 29.48 16.31 -5.93
N LYS A 34 28.81 17.18 -6.67
CA LYS A 34 27.76 16.80 -7.64
C LYS A 34 28.27 15.84 -8.72
N ASP A 35 29.56 15.89 -9.04
CA ASP A 35 30.15 15.07 -10.11
C ASP A 35 30.25 13.58 -9.70
N HIS A 36 29.99 13.25 -8.43
CA HIS A 36 29.99 11.88 -7.89
C HIS A 36 28.58 11.28 -7.74
N ILE A 37 27.52 12.02 -8.09
CA ILE A 37 26.16 11.50 -8.05
C ILE A 37 25.96 10.50 -9.19
N ARG A 38 25.41 9.34 -8.84
CA ARG A 38 25.01 8.30 -9.78
C ARG A 38 23.51 8.10 -9.69
N GLY A 39 22.81 8.23 -10.80
CA GLY A 39 21.41 7.81 -10.87
C GLY A 39 21.30 6.28 -10.85
N PHE A 40 20.16 5.75 -10.46
CA PHE A 40 19.85 4.34 -10.69
C PHE A 40 18.36 4.14 -10.97
N VAL A 41 18.07 3.08 -11.71
CA VAL A 41 16.71 2.55 -11.92
C VAL A 41 16.70 1.11 -11.45
N SER A 42 15.63 0.69 -10.81
CA SER A 42 15.52 -0.67 -10.31
C SER A 42 14.11 -1.21 -10.49
N PHE A 43 14.02 -2.52 -10.74
CA PHE A 43 12.78 -3.27 -10.75
C PHE A 43 12.83 -4.37 -9.71
N GLY A 44 11.78 -4.46 -8.90
CA GLY A 44 11.69 -5.44 -7.84
C GLY A 44 10.39 -6.21 -7.85
N THR A 45 10.41 -7.37 -7.22
CA THR A 45 9.21 -8.10 -6.84
C THR A 45 9.40 -8.69 -5.46
N ASP A 46 8.33 -8.67 -4.66
CA ASP A 46 8.31 -9.33 -3.36
C ASP A 46 7.05 -10.14 -3.15
N PHE A 47 7.18 -11.09 -2.25
CA PHE A 47 6.07 -11.78 -1.62
C PHE A 47 5.75 -11.05 -0.31
N ARG A 48 4.49 -10.64 -0.15
CA ARG A 48 3.99 -9.94 1.04
C ARG A 48 3.04 -10.81 1.82
N ILE A 49 3.24 -10.84 3.12
CA ILE A 49 2.38 -11.52 4.08
C ILE A 49 1.62 -10.42 4.84
N MET A 50 0.30 -10.49 4.78
CA MET A 50 -0.58 -9.59 5.52
C MET A 50 -0.58 -9.97 6.99
N HIS A 51 -0.60 -8.97 7.86
CA HIS A 51 -1.02 -9.20 9.25
C HIS A 51 -2.51 -9.58 9.31
N ASP A 52 -2.88 -10.32 10.36
CA ASP A 52 -4.27 -10.72 10.63
C ASP A 52 -5.23 -9.52 10.59
N ASP A 53 -4.82 -8.38 11.16
CA ASP A 53 -5.61 -7.14 11.14
C ASP A 53 -5.84 -6.62 9.72
N PHE A 54 -4.83 -6.69 8.85
CA PHE A 54 -4.96 -6.24 7.47
C PHE A 54 -5.82 -7.21 6.66
N GLN A 55 -5.63 -8.51 6.85
CA GLN A 55 -6.50 -9.52 6.22
C GLN A 55 -7.96 -9.33 6.64
N SER A 56 -8.19 -9.12 7.94
CA SER A 56 -9.51 -8.83 8.50
C SER A 56 -10.08 -7.55 7.89
N TYR A 57 -9.31 -6.46 7.86
CA TYR A 57 -9.70 -5.19 7.27
C TYR A 57 -10.17 -5.33 5.81
N VAL A 58 -9.37 -5.96 4.95
CA VAL A 58 -9.70 -6.11 3.52
C VAL A 58 -10.94 -6.99 3.34
N ASN A 59 -11.03 -8.12 4.05
CA ASN A 59 -12.18 -9.02 3.92
C ASN A 59 -13.45 -8.39 4.50
N HIS A 60 -13.35 -7.71 5.64
CA HIS A 60 -14.51 -7.06 6.25
C HIS A 60 -15.04 -5.95 5.33
N LEU A 61 -14.15 -5.11 4.80
CA LEU A 61 -14.52 -4.00 3.96
C LEU A 61 -15.01 -4.47 2.58
N ALA A 62 -14.33 -5.41 1.93
CA ALA A 62 -14.66 -5.79 0.56
C ALA A 62 -15.95 -6.63 0.45
N PHE A 63 -16.32 -7.35 1.52
CA PHE A 63 -17.53 -8.19 1.56
C PHE A 63 -18.70 -7.55 2.31
N VAL A 64 -18.69 -6.22 2.44
CA VAL A 64 -19.82 -5.44 2.95
C VAL A 64 -21.08 -5.78 2.17
N LYS A 65 -22.19 -5.87 2.90
CA LYS A 65 -23.52 -6.13 2.37
C LYS A 65 -24.44 -4.99 2.75
N GLY A 66 -25.41 -4.67 1.90
CA GLY A 66 -26.51 -3.76 2.23
C GLY A 66 -27.85 -4.33 1.76
N GLY A 67 -28.86 -3.47 1.73
CA GLY A 67 -30.18 -3.79 1.19
C GLY A 67 -30.36 -3.34 -0.26
N HIS A 68 -31.60 -3.43 -0.73
CA HIS A 68 -32.06 -2.92 -2.03
C HIS A 68 -33.47 -2.38 -1.88
N THR A 69 -33.77 -1.23 -2.48
CA THR A 69 -35.14 -0.75 -2.59
C THR A 69 -35.65 -0.93 -4.01
N VAL A 70 -36.88 -1.44 -4.13
CA VAL A 70 -37.55 -1.63 -5.41
C VAL A 70 -38.89 -0.91 -5.39
N SER A 71 -39.06 0.04 -6.30
CA SER A 71 -40.34 0.74 -6.47
C SER A 71 -41.37 -0.16 -7.15
N THR A 72 -42.52 -0.32 -6.52
CA THR A 72 -43.68 -1.05 -7.03
C THR A 72 -44.88 -0.12 -7.14
N ASP A 73 -45.96 -0.58 -7.79
CA ASP A 73 -47.21 0.19 -7.90
C ASP A 73 -47.86 0.48 -6.52
N GLU A 74 -47.50 -0.29 -5.49
CA GLU A 74 -47.99 -0.16 -4.11
C GLU A 74 -47.05 0.65 -3.20
N GLY A 75 -45.87 1.04 -3.70
CA GLY A 75 -44.83 1.75 -2.96
C GLY A 75 -43.45 1.09 -3.06
N ASP A 76 -42.48 1.67 -2.35
CA ASP A 76 -41.11 1.15 -2.29
C ASP A 76 -41.01 -0.02 -1.30
N VAL A 77 -40.43 -1.14 -1.75
CA VAL A 77 -40.18 -2.33 -0.92
C VAL A 77 -38.70 -2.50 -0.68
N PHE A 78 -38.30 -2.58 0.59
CA PHE A 78 -36.92 -2.82 1.00
C PHE A 78 -36.62 -4.33 1.13
N TYR A 79 -35.53 -4.77 0.51
CA TYR A 79 -35.01 -6.14 0.56
C TYR A 79 -33.65 -6.16 1.27
N SER A 80 -33.56 -6.83 2.42
CA SER A 80 -32.29 -7.01 3.12
C SER A 80 -31.41 -8.05 2.41
N GLY A 81 -30.12 -7.74 2.29
CA GLY A 81 -29.15 -8.60 1.61
C GLY A 81 -28.99 -9.97 2.29
N GLY A 82 -29.33 -11.04 1.57
CA GLY A 82 -29.08 -12.41 2.02
C GLY A 82 -27.60 -12.79 2.07
N LYS A 83 -27.29 -13.98 2.59
CA LYS A 83 -25.92 -14.47 2.71
C LYS A 83 -25.27 -14.67 1.34
N MET A 84 -24.17 -13.94 1.11
CA MET A 84 -23.29 -14.12 -0.05
C MET A 84 -22.15 -15.09 0.33
N LYS A 85 -21.84 -16.06 -0.53
CA LYS A 85 -20.89 -17.16 -0.25
C LYS A 85 -19.54 -16.95 -0.97
N TYR A 86 -18.99 -15.75 -0.91
CA TYR A 86 -17.68 -15.48 -1.51
C TYR A 86 -16.58 -16.22 -0.76
N LYS A 87 -15.49 -16.55 -1.48
CA LYS A 87 -14.23 -16.97 -0.85
C LYS A 87 -13.55 -15.72 -0.27
N THR A 88 -12.95 -15.83 0.90
CA THR A 88 -12.09 -14.76 1.43
C THR A 88 -10.85 -14.58 0.57
N PHE A 89 -10.27 -13.40 0.62
CA PHE A 89 -8.97 -13.11 0.02
C PHE A 89 -7.85 -13.88 0.72
N ASP A 90 -6.80 -14.18 -0.05
CA ASP A 90 -5.61 -14.86 0.47
C ASP A 90 -4.84 -13.90 1.39
N ASP A 91 -4.14 -14.44 2.39
CA ASP A 91 -3.34 -13.71 3.39
C ASP A 91 -1.99 -13.20 2.86
N TYR A 92 -1.69 -13.47 1.60
CA TYR A 92 -0.48 -13.02 0.94
C TYR A 92 -0.75 -12.46 -0.46
N TYR A 93 0.19 -11.68 -0.97
CA TYR A 93 0.15 -11.17 -2.35
C TYR A 93 1.54 -10.85 -2.89
N LEU A 94 1.63 -10.66 -4.21
CA LEU A 94 2.85 -10.21 -4.86
C LEU A 94 2.91 -8.68 -4.91
N GLY A 95 4.05 -8.11 -4.54
CA GLY A 95 4.41 -6.72 -4.80
C GLY A 95 5.27 -6.62 -6.06
N LEU A 96 5.03 -5.58 -6.86
CA LEU A 96 5.85 -5.16 -8.00
C LEU A 96 6.36 -3.76 -7.75
N HIS A 97 7.63 -3.53 -8.04
CA HIS A 97 8.35 -2.31 -7.67
C HIS A 97 9.04 -1.69 -8.88
N ALA A 98 8.86 -0.39 -9.05
CA ALA A 98 9.61 0.44 -9.99
C ALA A 98 10.28 1.58 -9.21
N ILE A 99 11.61 1.57 -9.21
CA ILE A 99 12.43 2.40 -8.33
C ILE A 99 13.29 3.34 -9.16
N PHE A 100 13.30 4.61 -8.78
CA PHE A 100 14.08 5.66 -9.41
C PHE A 100 14.82 6.44 -8.34
N GLY A 101 16.15 6.48 -8.42
CA GLY A 101 16.95 7.03 -7.34
C GLY A 101 18.27 7.63 -7.76
N ALA A 102 18.94 8.15 -6.74
CA ALA A 102 20.28 8.66 -6.82
C ALA A 102 21.09 8.11 -5.64
N GLN A 103 22.37 7.86 -5.90
CA GLN A 103 23.35 7.52 -4.89
C GLN A 103 24.49 8.53 -4.90
N TYR A 104 24.96 8.88 -3.71
CA TYR A 104 26.11 9.73 -3.48
C TYR A 104 27.00 9.04 -2.43
N LYS A 105 28.16 8.55 -2.87
CA LYS A 105 29.03 7.70 -2.05
C LYS A 105 28.26 6.49 -1.50
N GLN A 106 28.18 6.35 -0.18
CA GLN A 106 27.43 5.29 0.48
C GLN A 106 25.94 5.61 0.66
N PHE A 107 25.51 6.86 0.48
CA PHE A 107 24.13 7.27 0.69
C PHE A 107 23.30 7.06 -0.57
N GLN A 108 22.06 6.63 -0.37
CA GLN A 108 21.10 6.38 -1.44
C GLN A 108 19.76 7.02 -1.06
N THR A 109 19.09 7.59 -2.04
CA THR A 109 17.70 8.02 -1.90
C THR A 109 16.94 7.71 -3.18
N TRP A 110 15.69 7.26 -3.06
CA TRP A 110 14.89 6.85 -4.21
C TRP A 110 13.41 6.98 -3.93
N ILE A 111 12.64 7.08 -5.01
CA ILE A 111 11.20 6.85 -5.00
C ILE A 111 10.96 5.40 -5.36
N ASP A 112 10.23 4.69 -4.49
CA ASP A 112 9.75 3.32 -4.73
C ASP A 112 8.26 3.34 -5.05
N MET A 113 7.93 3.20 -6.34
CA MET A 113 6.55 2.98 -6.76
C MET A 113 6.22 1.51 -6.62
N ASN A 114 5.30 1.20 -5.71
CA ASN A 114 4.87 -0.16 -5.42
C ASN A 114 3.46 -0.40 -5.93
N PHE A 115 3.26 -1.57 -6.52
CA PHE A 115 2.00 -2.02 -7.07
C PHE A 115 1.71 -3.45 -6.63
N MET A 116 0.50 -3.69 -6.16
CA MET A 116 -0.04 -5.01 -5.93
C MET A 116 -0.98 -5.37 -7.09
N PRO A 117 -0.75 -6.49 -7.80
CA PRO A 117 -1.72 -7.04 -8.74
C PRO A 117 -3.05 -7.38 -8.07
N THR A 118 -4.15 -7.18 -8.79
CA THR A 118 -5.50 -7.38 -8.26
C THR A 118 -5.74 -8.79 -7.77
N GLN A 119 -6.20 -8.92 -6.52
CA GLN A 119 -6.83 -10.14 -6.04
C GLN A 119 -8.33 -10.12 -6.36
N ILE A 120 -8.85 -11.28 -6.76
CA ILE A 120 -10.24 -11.43 -7.21
C ILE A 120 -10.88 -12.56 -6.40
N SER A 121 -12.01 -12.27 -5.76
CA SER A 121 -12.92 -13.27 -5.25
C SER A 121 -14.09 -13.39 -6.21
N GLU A 122 -14.10 -14.49 -6.96
CA GLU A 122 -15.11 -14.75 -7.98
C GLU A 122 -16.50 -14.87 -7.36
N ARG A 123 -17.49 -14.31 -8.06
CA ARG A 123 -18.88 -14.44 -7.62
C ARG A 123 -19.31 -15.91 -7.58
N PRO A 124 -19.97 -16.36 -6.50
CA PRO A 124 -20.44 -17.74 -6.40
C PRO A 124 -21.61 -18.06 -7.36
N SER A 125 -22.29 -17.03 -7.87
CA SER A 125 -23.41 -17.11 -8.80
C SER A 125 -23.62 -15.77 -9.49
N ASN A 126 -24.43 -15.73 -10.56
CA ASN A 126 -24.78 -14.48 -11.25
C ASN A 126 -25.68 -13.55 -10.40
N THR A 127 -26.39 -14.12 -9.44
CA THR A 127 -27.34 -13.39 -8.58
C THR A 127 -27.34 -13.97 -7.17
N TYR A 128 -27.75 -13.18 -6.19
CA TYR A 128 -28.09 -13.65 -4.85
C TYR A 128 -29.54 -13.28 -4.50
N LYS A 129 -30.10 -13.96 -3.48
CA LYS A 129 -31.46 -13.66 -2.99
C LYS A 129 -31.38 -12.65 -1.84
N ALA A 130 -32.17 -11.60 -1.93
CA ALA A 130 -32.48 -10.70 -0.84
C ALA A 130 -33.95 -10.90 -0.41
N TYR A 131 -34.27 -10.53 0.82
CA TYR A 131 -35.56 -10.85 1.45
C TYR A 131 -36.19 -9.59 2.01
N ALA A 132 -37.48 -9.39 1.74
CA ALA A 132 -38.28 -8.34 2.36
C ALA A 132 -38.87 -8.81 3.70
N GLU A 133 -39.43 -7.88 4.48
CA GLU A 133 -40.02 -8.18 5.79
C GLU A 133 -41.21 -9.14 5.72
N ASP A 134 -41.95 -9.13 4.61
CA ASP A 134 -43.09 -10.02 4.34
C ASP A 134 -42.66 -11.46 3.96
N GLY A 135 -41.34 -11.72 3.90
CA GLY A 135 -40.77 -13.01 3.52
C GLY A 135 -40.68 -13.25 2.01
N SER A 136 -41.13 -12.29 1.18
CA SER A 136 -40.89 -12.32 -0.26
C SER A 136 -39.40 -12.18 -0.56
N SER A 137 -38.97 -12.68 -1.72
CA SER A 137 -37.57 -12.66 -2.11
C SER A 137 -37.38 -12.21 -3.53
N MET A 138 -36.36 -11.39 -3.76
CA MET A 138 -35.96 -10.94 -5.08
C MET A 138 -34.49 -11.29 -5.34
N LYS A 139 -34.14 -11.49 -6.62
CA LYS A 139 -32.78 -11.77 -7.04
C LYS A 139 -32.10 -10.49 -7.51
N PHE A 140 -30.92 -10.23 -6.97
CA PHE A 140 -30.08 -9.10 -7.34
C PHE A 140 -28.76 -9.59 -7.94
N PRO A 141 -28.16 -8.85 -8.90
CA PRO A 141 -26.94 -9.26 -9.58
C PRO A 141 -25.76 -9.31 -8.61
N LEU A 142 -24.84 -10.24 -8.86
CA LEU A 142 -23.54 -10.32 -8.18
C LEU A 142 -22.40 -10.05 -9.16
N TYR A 143 -21.38 -9.37 -8.63
CA TYR A 143 -20.11 -9.08 -9.30
C TYR A 143 -18.95 -9.70 -8.54
N ASP A 144 -17.82 -9.87 -9.21
CA ASP A 144 -16.61 -10.31 -8.50
C ASP A 144 -16.15 -9.22 -7.54
N VAL A 145 -15.75 -9.61 -6.34
CA VAL A 145 -15.16 -8.69 -5.37
C VAL A 145 -13.68 -8.61 -5.68
N LYS A 146 -13.16 -7.40 -5.82
CA LYS A 146 -11.76 -7.19 -6.23
C LYS A 146 -11.11 -6.15 -5.37
N TRP A 147 -9.82 -6.32 -5.14
CA TRP A 147 -9.03 -5.25 -4.57
C TRP A 147 -7.60 -5.25 -5.10
N TYR A 148 -7.01 -4.07 -5.14
CA TYR A 148 -5.61 -3.86 -5.47
C TYR A 148 -5.11 -2.63 -4.74
N SER A 149 -3.79 -2.53 -4.59
CA SER A 149 -3.18 -1.35 -3.98
C SER A 149 -1.98 -0.85 -4.77
N TYR A 150 -1.74 0.44 -4.71
CA TYR A 150 -0.53 1.04 -5.26
C TYR A 150 -0.12 2.26 -4.43
N GLY A 151 1.17 2.55 -4.42
CA GLY A 151 1.71 3.63 -3.61
C GLY A 151 3.07 4.10 -4.09
N ALA A 152 3.56 5.13 -3.42
CA ALA A 152 4.91 5.63 -3.63
C ALA A 152 5.52 5.95 -2.27
N ASP A 153 6.71 5.40 -2.03
CA ASP A 153 7.49 5.65 -0.81
C ASP A 153 8.78 6.40 -1.18
N TRP A 154 9.11 7.46 -0.45
CA TRP A 154 10.41 8.11 -0.54
C TRP A 154 11.36 7.47 0.47
N MET A 155 12.39 6.81 -0.03
CA MET A 155 13.29 5.96 0.71
C MET A 155 14.68 6.59 0.85
N PHE A 156 15.34 6.26 1.95
CA PHE A 156 16.71 6.63 2.27
C PHE A 156 17.45 5.40 2.75
N GLY A 157 18.61 5.13 2.16
CA GLY A 157 19.42 3.96 2.50
C GLY A 157 20.90 4.29 2.59
N TRP A 158 21.64 3.40 3.24
CA TRP A 158 23.07 3.59 3.46
C TRP A 158 23.84 2.27 3.26
N LYS A 159 24.87 2.29 2.41
CA LYS A 159 25.76 1.16 2.14
C LYS A 159 26.72 0.94 3.30
N LEU A 160 26.65 -0.22 3.98
CA LEU A 160 27.46 -0.50 5.16
C LEU A 160 28.92 -0.89 4.86
N PHE A 161 29.20 -1.57 3.74
CA PHE A 161 30.53 -2.16 3.50
C PHE A 161 31.50 -1.26 2.73
N GLY A 162 30.99 -0.28 1.99
CA GLY A 162 31.79 0.68 1.22
C GLY A 162 31.12 1.04 -0.10
N GLU A 163 31.65 2.03 -0.81
CA GLU A 163 31.07 2.47 -2.09
C GLU A 163 31.36 1.49 -3.24
N ASN A 164 32.55 0.88 -3.25
CA ASN A 164 33.07 0.08 -4.35
C ASN A 164 33.20 -1.41 -4.01
N THR A 165 32.49 -1.87 -2.97
CA THR A 165 32.50 -3.28 -2.58
C THR A 165 31.54 -4.08 -3.45
N PHE A 166 31.97 -5.26 -3.92
CA PHE A 166 31.13 -6.14 -4.73
C PHE A 166 29.88 -6.65 -3.98
N ILE A 167 29.92 -6.64 -2.64
CA ILE A 167 28.82 -6.98 -1.76
C ILE A 167 28.53 -5.78 -0.86
N ASN A 168 27.25 -5.51 -0.63
CA ASN A 168 26.79 -4.51 0.31
C ASN A 168 25.59 -4.98 1.10
N LEU A 169 25.43 -4.36 2.26
CA LEU A 169 24.23 -4.45 3.06
C LEU A 169 23.67 -3.04 3.19
N ILE A 170 22.40 -2.86 2.85
CA ILE A 170 21.76 -1.55 2.75
C ILE A 170 20.51 -1.57 3.62
N PRO A 171 20.60 -1.12 4.89
CA PRO A 171 19.41 -0.71 5.63
C PRO A 171 18.81 0.52 4.95
N ALA A 172 17.48 0.55 4.89
CA ALA A 172 16.74 1.68 4.37
C ALA A 172 15.43 1.89 5.12
N VAL A 173 15.03 3.16 5.17
CA VAL A 173 13.74 3.58 5.72
C VAL A 173 13.14 4.64 4.81
N GLY A 174 11.83 4.63 4.69
CA GLY A 174 11.11 5.62 3.92
C GLY A 174 9.71 5.85 4.43
N PHE A 175 9.09 6.88 3.88
CA PHE A 175 7.73 7.27 4.17
C PHE A 175 7.02 7.64 2.88
N GLY A 176 5.71 7.52 2.85
CA GLY A 176 4.97 7.73 1.64
C GLY A 176 3.47 7.63 1.81
N PHE A 177 2.83 7.20 0.74
CA PHE A 177 1.41 6.95 0.70
C PHE A 177 1.09 5.65 -0.02
N ASN A 178 -0.08 5.11 0.29
CA ASN A 178 -0.66 3.96 -0.40
C ASN A 178 -2.12 4.25 -0.72
N LEU A 179 -2.62 3.74 -1.83
CA LEU A 179 -4.04 3.73 -2.15
C LEU A 179 -4.48 2.28 -2.24
N ILE A 180 -5.51 1.93 -1.47
CA ILE A 180 -6.24 0.68 -1.67
C ILE A 180 -7.49 0.96 -2.47
N ASN A 181 -7.82 0.09 -3.41
CA ASN A 181 -8.98 0.20 -4.27
C ASN A 181 -9.80 -1.07 -4.12
N ILE A 182 -11.09 -0.93 -3.84
CA ILE A 182 -12.00 -2.03 -3.54
C ILE A 182 -13.24 -1.94 -4.42
N HIS A 183 -13.66 -3.09 -4.94
CA HIS A 183 -14.83 -3.28 -5.77
C HIS A 183 -15.77 -4.29 -5.10
N PHE A 184 -17.00 -3.87 -4.86
CA PHE A 184 -17.97 -4.62 -4.04
C PHE A 184 -18.73 -5.69 -4.82
N ALA A 185 -19.45 -6.53 -4.08
CA ALA A 185 -20.17 -7.70 -4.58
C ALA A 185 -21.44 -7.36 -5.37
N SER A 186 -22.05 -6.20 -5.15
CA SER A 186 -23.30 -5.77 -5.77
C SER A 186 -23.42 -4.26 -5.69
N ASN A 187 -24.42 -3.70 -6.40
CA ASN A 187 -24.99 -2.44 -5.96
C ASN A 187 -25.72 -2.69 -4.63
N PHE A 188 -25.62 -1.78 -3.68
CA PHE A 188 -26.35 -1.87 -2.42
C PHE A 188 -26.92 -0.52 -2.04
N GLU A 189 -27.99 -0.55 -1.26
CA GLU A 189 -28.44 0.59 -0.49
C GLU A 189 -28.04 0.41 0.96
N VAL A 190 -27.45 1.45 1.52
CA VAL A 190 -26.94 1.46 2.88
C VAL A 190 -27.41 2.72 3.58
N THR A 191 -27.87 2.55 4.82
CA THR A 191 -28.35 3.63 5.66
C THR A 191 -27.21 4.14 6.53
N ASP A 192 -26.96 5.44 6.48
CA ASP A 192 -26.05 6.16 7.39
C ASP A 192 -26.68 6.21 8.78
N LEU A 193 -26.01 5.65 9.79
CA LEU A 193 -26.50 5.64 11.17
C LEU A 193 -26.48 7.04 11.81
N SER A 194 -25.70 7.97 11.26
CA SER A 194 -25.50 9.32 11.80
C SER A 194 -26.62 10.28 11.39
N GLY A 195 -27.26 10.01 10.25
CA GLY A 195 -28.25 10.91 9.62
C GLY A 195 -29.53 10.24 9.15
N GLY A 196 -29.60 8.91 9.16
CA GLY A 196 -30.75 8.14 8.68
C GLY A 196 -30.95 8.19 7.15
N GLU A 197 -30.00 8.76 6.42
CA GLU A 197 -30.06 8.86 4.96
C GLU A 197 -29.61 7.56 4.29
N THR A 198 -30.41 7.04 3.36
CA THR A 198 -30.05 5.90 2.52
C THR A 198 -29.30 6.38 1.28
N TYR A 199 -28.18 5.73 0.97
CA TYR A 199 -27.39 6.03 -0.23
C TYR A 199 -26.97 4.77 -0.98
N ASN A 200 -26.80 4.96 -2.30
CA ASN A 200 -26.58 3.89 -3.26
C ASN A 200 -25.07 3.61 -3.44
N PHE A 201 -24.62 2.48 -2.92
CA PHE A 201 -23.32 1.90 -3.25
C PHE A 201 -23.41 1.35 -4.67
N ARG A 202 -22.59 1.90 -5.57
CA ARG A 202 -22.59 1.51 -6.97
C ARG A 202 -21.48 0.51 -7.23
N ASN A 203 -21.65 -0.29 -8.27
CA ASN A 203 -20.65 -1.21 -8.76
C ASN A 203 -19.50 -0.46 -9.44
N ARG A 204 -18.55 0.03 -8.64
CA ARG A 204 -17.34 0.73 -9.06
C ARG A 204 -16.24 0.55 -8.02
N TYR A 205 -15.03 0.98 -8.37
CA TYR A 205 -13.94 1.05 -7.41
C TYR A 205 -14.11 2.24 -6.48
N TYR A 206 -13.90 2.00 -5.20
CA TYR A 206 -13.75 3.01 -4.17
C TYR A 206 -12.34 2.91 -3.60
N SER A 207 -11.77 4.07 -3.27
CA SER A 207 -10.35 4.16 -2.91
C SER A 207 -10.18 4.81 -1.54
N ALA A 208 -9.32 4.23 -0.71
CA ALA A 208 -8.86 4.86 0.52
C ALA A 208 -7.36 5.12 0.41
N MET A 209 -6.95 6.34 0.78
CA MET A 209 -5.55 6.73 0.85
C MET A 209 -5.00 6.39 2.24
N ALA A 210 -3.72 6.09 2.30
CA ALA A 210 -2.98 5.72 3.50
C ALA A 210 -1.69 6.50 3.59
N THR A 211 -1.20 6.66 4.81
CA THR A 211 0.21 6.99 5.05
C THR A 211 1.01 5.72 5.28
N THR A 212 2.26 5.73 4.83
CA THR A 212 3.14 4.56 4.92
C THR A 212 4.47 4.90 5.58
N VAL A 213 5.00 3.92 6.30
CA VAL A 213 6.41 3.86 6.71
C VAL A 213 6.94 2.51 6.23
N ASN A 214 8.00 2.53 5.44
CA ASN A 214 8.63 1.34 4.89
C ASN A 214 10.03 1.20 5.47
N SER A 215 10.37 0.02 5.99
CA SER A 215 11.74 -0.30 6.37
C SER A 215 12.18 -1.58 5.69
N GLU A 216 13.37 -1.56 5.10
CA GLU A 216 13.94 -2.72 4.42
C GLU A 216 15.43 -2.87 4.71
N LEU A 217 15.91 -4.09 4.55
CA LEU A 217 17.32 -4.45 4.56
C LEU A 217 17.62 -5.21 3.27
N GLU A 218 18.46 -4.63 2.41
CA GLU A 218 18.86 -5.23 1.15
C GLU A 218 20.30 -5.77 1.23
N GLY A 219 20.48 -7.06 0.97
CA GLY A 219 21.77 -7.63 0.62
C GLY A 219 21.98 -7.54 -0.88
N ARG A 220 22.97 -6.75 -1.32
CA ARG A 220 23.19 -6.40 -2.73
C ARG A 220 24.55 -6.90 -3.22
N LEU A 221 24.57 -7.52 -4.39
CA LEU A 221 25.77 -7.77 -5.17
C LEU A 221 25.86 -6.71 -6.28
N GLU A 222 26.99 -6.01 -6.37
CA GLU A 222 27.22 -4.92 -7.32
C GLU A 222 28.27 -5.33 -8.36
N PHE A 223 27.86 -5.32 -9.62
CA PHE A 223 28.66 -5.61 -10.83
C PHE A 223 28.72 -4.35 -11.70
N ASP A 224 29.36 -3.31 -11.17
CA ASP A 224 29.55 -2.01 -11.81
C ASP A 224 28.20 -1.32 -12.15
N HIS A 225 27.63 -1.57 -13.33
CA HIS A 225 26.37 -0.98 -13.77
C HIS A 225 25.16 -1.79 -13.33
N LEU A 226 25.35 -3.07 -13.02
CA LEU A 226 24.26 -3.98 -12.70
C LEU A 226 24.39 -4.43 -11.26
N ALA A 227 23.31 -4.41 -10.50
CA ALA A 227 23.29 -4.95 -9.16
C ALA A 227 22.07 -5.84 -8.94
N LEU A 228 22.27 -6.92 -8.18
CA LEU A 228 21.24 -7.85 -7.78
C LEU A 228 21.07 -7.79 -6.27
N GLY A 229 19.86 -7.53 -5.80
CA GLY A 229 19.50 -7.42 -4.40
C GLY A 229 18.52 -8.48 -3.97
N VAL A 230 18.69 -9.00 -2.76
CA VAL A 230 17.65 -9.68 -1.99
C VAL A 230 17.30 -8.78 -0.82
N TYR A 231 16.02 -8.50 -0.62
CA TYR A 231 15.58 -7.60 0.45
C TYR A 231 14.48 -8.22 1.30
N VAL A 232 14.51 -7.90 2.59
CA VAL A 232 13.43 -8.19 3.54
C VAL A 232 13.03 -6.92 4.23
N GLY A 233 11.77 -6.81 4.64
CA GLY A 233 11.33 -5.61 5.32
C GLY A 233 9.93 -5.70 5.88
N TYR A 234 9.53 -4.58 6.44
CA TYR A 234 8.22 -4.38 7.03
C TYR A 234 7.65 -3.05 6.56
N ARG A 235 6.38 -3.07 6.15
CA ARG A 235 5.67 -1.86 5.74
C ARG A 235 4.52 -1.61 6.68
N PHE A 236 4.59 -0.47 7.37
CA PHE A 236 3.48 0.06 8.15
C PHE A 236 2.56 0.87 7.24
N VAL A 237 1.26 0.56 7.25
CA VAL A 237 0.26 1.28 6.42
C VAL A 237 -0.96 1.59 7.27
N ARG A 238 -1.37 2.85 7.30
CA ARG A 238 -2.57 3.30 8.02
C ARG A 238 -3.51 3.96 7.03
N TYR A 239 -4.57 3.26 6.65
CA TYR A 239 -5.57 3.76 5.72
C TYR A 239 -6.46 4.79 6.43
N ASN A 240 -6.91 5.79 5.66
CA ASN A 240 -8.05 6.59 6.04
C ASN A 240 -9.32 5.74 5.91
N GLU A 241 -10.38 6.18 6.56
CA GLU A 241 -11.69 5.56 6.40
C GLU A 241 -12.13 5.62 4.93
N LEU A 242 -12.66 4.51 4.43
CA LEU A 242 -13.12 4.45 3.06
C LEU A 242 -14.44 5.21 2.94
N SER A 243 -14.46 6.22 2.07
CA SER A 243 -15.67 6.96 1.73
C SER A 243 -16.35 6.36 0.50
N VAL A 244 -17.64 6.08 0.63
CA VAL A 244 -18.52 5.62 -0.45
C VAL A 244 -19.58 6.68 -0.68
N GLU A 245 -19.64 7.23 -1.89
CA GLU A 245 -20.57 8.33 -2.25
C GLU A 245 -20.49 9.56 -1.32
N GLY A 246 -19.33 9.84 -0.71
CA GLY A 246 -19.15 10.97 0.20
C GLY A 246 -19.55 10.68 1.65
N LYS A 247 -19.84 9.42 2.00
CA LYS A 247 -20.15 8.96 3.37
C LYS A 247 -19.13 7.94 3.82
N GLU A 248 -18.66 8.04 5.07
CA GLU A 248 -17.72 7.10 5.66
C GLU A 248 -18.41 5.76 5.94
N LEU A 249 -17.81 4.68 5.46
CA LEU A 249 -18.36 3.33 5.58
C LEU A 249 -18.52 2.86 7.04
N VAL A 250 -17.66 3.33 7.94
CA VAL A 250 -17.67 2.97 9.36
C VAL A 250 -18.96 3.41 10.07
N ASN A 251 -19.67 4.41 9.54
CA ASN A 251 -20.93 4.91 10.10
C ASN A 251 -22.18 4.22 9.53
N THR A 252 -22.02 3.01 8.99
CA THR A 252 -23.12 2.26 8.36
C THR A 252 -23.54 1.07 9.19
N GLU A 253 -24.83 0.73 9.13
CA GLU A 253 -25.41 -0.41 9.87
C GLU A 253 -24.70 -1.76 9.61
N TYR A 254 -23.93 -1.85 8.54
CA TYR A 254 -23.38 -3.10 8.02
C TYR A 254 -21.88 -3.27 8.25
N ILE A 255 -21.19 -2.24 8.75
CA ILE A 255 -19.77 -2.26 9.11
C ILE A 255 -19.73 -1.83 10.56
N GLY A 256 -19.61 -2.79 11.47
CA GLY A 256 -19.53 -2.48 12.90
C GLY A 256 -18.37 -1.54 13.23
N ASP A 257 -18.40 -0.97 14.44
CA ASP A 257 -17.51 0.11 14.93
C ASP A 257 -15.98 -0.15 14.91
N ASP A 258 -15.49 -1.26 14.35
CA ASP A 258 -14.12 -1.74 14.61
C ASP A 258 -13.44 -2.36 13.38
N THR A 259 -13.37 -1.61 12.27
CA THR A 259 -12.36 -1.89 11.25
C THR A 259 -11.09 -1.11 11.57
N ASP A 260 -10.14 -1.77 12.23
CA ASP A 260 -8.78 -1.24 12.33
C ASP A 260 -8.24 -1.02 10.90
N ASN A 261 -8.03 0.25 10.51
CA ASN A 261 -7.57 0.66 9.18
C ASN A 261 -6.07 0.33 8.96
N ASN A 262 -5.68 -0.89 9.28
CA ASN A 262 -4.32 -1.41 9.27
C ASN A 262 -4.02 -2.07 7.92
N GLY A 263 -2.86 -1.75 7.33
CA GLY A 263 -2.36 -2.34 6.09
C GLY A 263 -0.97 -2.95 6.24
N ASP A 264 -0.60 -3.37 7.45
CA ASP A 264 0.74 -3.82 7.78
C ASP A 264 1.11 -5.13 7.07
N THR A 265 2.35 -5.17 6.56
CA THR A 265 2.87 -6.33 5.82
C THR A 265 4.34 -6.58 6.13
N PHE A 266 4.70 -7.87 6.20
CA PHE A 266 6.07 -8.33 6.06
C PHE A 266 6.34 -8.67 4.58
N PHE A 267 7.54 -8.40 4.09
CA PHE A 267 7.88 -8.72 2.70
C PHE A 267 9.30 -9.27 2.53
N LEU A 268 9.44 -10.14 1.52
CA LEU A 268 10.71 -10.70 1.05
C LEU A 268 10.72 -10.63 -0.47
N GLY A 269 11.78 -10.05 -1.05
CA GLY A 269 11.84 -9.81 -2.48
C GLY A 269 13.23 -9.85 -3.09
N LEU A 270 13.21 -9.71 -4.41
CA LEU A 270 14.37 -9.62 -5.28
C LEU A 270 14.33 -8.31 -6.05
N ARG A 271 15.49 -7.73 -6.30
CA ARG A 271 15.66 -6.43 -6.96
C ARG A 271 16.77 -6.49 -7.98
N LEU A 272 16.49 -6.02 -9.20
CA LEU A 272 17.50 -5.80 -10.23
C LEU A 272 17.68 -4.29 -10.41
N THR A 273 18.90 -3.81 -10.22
CA THR A 273 19.24 -2.39 -10.26
C THR A 273 20.22 -2.13 -11.40
N TRP A 274 19.95 -1.10 -12.18
CA TRP A 274 20.86 -0.49 -13.13
C TRP A 274 21.37 0.84 -12.58
N ILE A 275 22.69 0.96 -12.42
CA ILE A 275 23.38 2.14 -11.89
C ILE A 275 24.03 2.86 -13.07
N PHE A 276 23.74 4.15 -13.23
CA PHE A 276 24.39 4.98 -14.23
C PHE A 276 25.74 5.48 -13.72
N HIS A 277 26.68 5.68 -14.64
CA HIS A 277 27.92 6.38 -14.31
C HIS A 277 27.67 7.80 -13.82
N SER A 278 28.57 8.28 -12.97
CA SER A 278 28.63 9.69 -12.67
C SER A 278 29.41 10.45 -13.74
N ASP A 279 29.27 11.77 -13.77
CA ASP A 279 30.05 12.64 -14.65
C ASP A 279 31.56 12.47 -14.41
N TRP A 280 31.98 12.23 -13.15
CA TRP A 280 33.36 11.95 -12.81
C TRP A 280 33.86 10.63 -13.42
N GLN A 281 33.09 9.55 -13.33
CA GLN A 281 33.46 8.25 -13.90
C GLN A 281 33.57 8.35 -15.42
N THR A 282 32.58 9.00 -16.05
CA THR A 282 32.59 9.26 -17.49
C THR A 282 33.82 10.06 -17.91
N LYS A 283 34.26 11.05 -17.13
CA LYS A 283 35.50 11.81 -17.39
C LYS A 283 36.77 10.98 -17.19
N GLN A 284 36.76 9.96 -16.32
CA GLN A 284 37.91 9.07 -16.14
C GLN A 284 38.04 8.06 -17.28
N GLU A 285 36.92 7.48 -17.72
CA GLU A 285 36.90 6.53 -18.83
C GLU A 285 37.30 7.18 -20.15
N ASN A 286 36.86 8.41 -20.41
CA ASN A 286 37.24 9.15 -21.61
C ASN A 286 38.70 9.66 -21.61
N LYS A 287 39.44 9.48 -20.49
CA LYS A 287 40.88 9.79 -20.41
C LYS A 287 41.77 8.57 -20.69
N LEU A 288 41.19 7.37 -20.72
CA LEU A 288 41.83 6.12 -21.12
C LEU A 288 41.58 5.85 -22.60
#